data_AF-A0A2D6P4P6-F1
#
_entry.id   AF-A0A2D6P4P6-F1
#
_cell.length_a   1.000
_cell.length_b   1.000
_cell.length_c   1.000
_cell.angle_alpha   90.00
_cell.angle_beta   90.00
_cell.angle_gamma   90.00
#
_symmetry.space_group_name_H-M   'P 1'
#
loop_
_entity.id
_entity.type
_entity.pdbx_description
1 polymer ?
#
loop_
_entity_poly.entity_id
_entity_poly.type
_entity_poly.pdbx_seq_one_letter_code
_entity_poly.pdbx_strand_id
1 'polypeptide(L)'
;MKMVSIKNKRILNMLILSGVLIAVMLLASLTLSLIKGGFDEPNVLAQFQYYQIIGTGFLMGVIIFFIIELFILKDDNKFGNSLGFSSLGEFPAIPLFKRFTILQITLLSIIFFGILGILNFTLTDQKTFTGVGTLSQQFTATDSILFSSFVIPIAENLGAAFVIVVTFFILRYLGRKYDFGKGTFSSFALILIPIITGLFGLAWHLWRYSGSELDLITVFIFWTIGGFITVVTGVFTPFWIMHLNNNLLFDLSRFFSNETVLITAVVISVIMVVVYVFVYSGRLLGGKKVENV
;
A
#
# COMPACT_ATOMS: atom_id res chain seq x y z
N MET A 1 -8.78 29.61 13.77
CA MET A 1 -8.21 28.27 13.52
C MET A 1 -6.69 28.43 13.43
N LYS A 2 -5.92 27.92 14.41
CA LYS A 2 -4.45 28.06 14.42
C LYS A 2 -3.87 27.30 13.22
N MET A 3 -2.99 27.94 12.44
CA MET A 3 -2.26 27.27 11.37
C MET A 3 -1.41 26.15 11.98
N VAL A 4 -1.82 24.90 11.73
CA VAL A 4 -0.99 23.73 12.03
C VAL A 4 0.22 23.79 11.09
N SER A 5 1.43 23.80 11.63
CA SER A 5 2.64 23.83 10.80
C SER A 5 2.67 22.63 9.84
N ILE A 6 3.27 22.78 8.67
CA ILE A 6 3.42 21.69 7.68
C ILE A 6 4.05 20.45 8.34
N LYS A 7 5.03 20.66 9.23
CA LYS A 7 5.64 19.61 10.05
C LYS A 7 4.61 18.84 10.89
N ASN A 8 3.74 19.55 11.62
CA ASN A 8 2.72 18.92 12.46
C ASN A 8 1.71 18.12 11.63
N LYS A 9 1.33 18.62 10.45
CA LYS A 9 0.45 17.89 9.53
C LYS A 9 1.08 16.59 9.03
N ARG A 10 2.37 16.62 8.66
CA ARG A 10 3.12 15.42 8.23
C ARG A 10 3.21 14.38 9.35
N ILE A 11 3.53 14.81 10.57
CA ILE A 11 3.57 13.93 11.74
C ILE A 11 2.20 13.28 11.98
N LEU A 12 1.13 14.09 11.98
CA LEU A 12 -0.22 13.58 12.18
C LEU A 12 -0.61 12.56 11.11
N ASN A 13 -0.34 12.85 9.83
CA ASN A 13 -0.61 11.93 8.73
C ASN A 13 0.15 10.60 8.87
N MET A 14 1.44 10.67 9.26
CA MET A 14 2.26 9.49 9.55
C MET A 14 1.63 8.65 10.67
N LEU A 15 1.30 9.28 11.80
CA LEU A 15 0.71 8.58 12.95
C LEU A 15 -0.64 7.95 12.63
N ILE A 16 -1.51 8.66 11.89
CA ILE A 16 -2.82 8.13 11.48
C ILE A 16 -2.64 6.93 10.56
N LEU A 17 -1.80 7.03 9.52
CA LEU A 17 -1.62 5.93 8.58
C LEU A 17 -0.97 4.71 9.27
N SER A 18 0.07 4.91 10.07
CA SER A 18 0.68 3.84 10.86
C SER A 18 -0.32 3.21 11.82
N GLY A 19 -1.12 4.03 12.52
CA GLY A 19 -2.15 3.56 13.44
C GLY A 19 -3.22 2.73 12.74
N VAL A 20 -3.67 3.14 11.55
CA VAL A 20 -4.61 2.36 10.74
C VAL A 20 -4.00 1.03 10.30
N LEU A 21 -2.77 1.01 9.80
CA LEU A 21 -2.10 -0.22 9.36
C LEU A 21 -1.90 -1.21 10.53
N ILE A 22 -1.48 -0.71 11.70
CA ILE A 22 -1.37 -1.50 12.93
C ILE A 22 -2.76 -2.02 13.34
N ALA A 23 -3.77 -1.16 13.35
CA ALA A 23 -5.11 -1.55 13.74
C ALA A 23 -5.66 -2.64 12.83
N VAL A 24 -5.53 -2.51 11.49
CA VAL A 24 -6.01 -3.54 10.57
C VAL A 24 -5.24 -4.85 10.74
N MET A 25 -3.91 -4.80 10.89
CA MET A 25 -3.08 -5.99 11.13
C MET A 25 -3.48 -6.69 12.44
N LEU A 26 -3.65 -5.94 13.54
CA LEU A 26 -4.03 -6.49 14.84
C LEU A 26 -5.49 -6.97 14.89
N LEU A 27 -6.42 -6.24 14.28
CA LEU A 27 -7.83 -6.61 14.27
C LEU A 27 -8.05 -7.90 13.48
N ALA A 28 -7.46 -8.02 12.28
CA ALA A 28 -7.51 -9.26 11.52
C ALA A 28 -6.96 -10.43 12.35
N SER A 29 -5.87 -10.17 13.07
CA SER A 29 -5.24 -11.15 13.93
C SER A 29 -6.06 -11.58 15.15
N LEU A 30 -6.66 -10.63 15.86
CA LEU A 30 -7.52 -10.89 17.01
C LEU A 30 -8.81 -11.60 16.60
N THR A 31 -9.41 -11.21 15.47
CA THR A 31 -10.60 -11.90 14.94
C THR A 31 -10.29 -13.36 14.66
N LEU A 32 -9.16 -13.67 14.04
CA LEU A 32 -8.75 -15.04 13.74
C LEU A 32 -8.44 -15.86 15.00
N SER A 33 -7.77 -15.28 16.01
CA SER A 33 -7.40 -16.02 17.22
C SER A 33 -8.56 -16.21 18.21
N LEU A 34 -9.43 -15.21 18.36
CA LEU A 34 -10.52 -15.23 19.35
C LEU A 34 -11.68 -16.14 18.92
N ILE A 35 -11.96 -16.26 17.62
CA ILE A 35 -13.06 -17.10 17.12
C ILE A 35 -12.80 -18.59 17.34
N LYS A 36 -11.53 -19.03 17.44
CA LYS A 36 -11.17 -20.46 17.54
C LYS A 36 -10.51 -20.89 18.85
N GLY A 37 -10.33 -19.98 19.81
CA GLY A 37 -9.60 -20.29 21.04
C GLY A 37 -8.09 -20.52 20.83
N GLY A 38 -7.56 -20.23 19.63
CA GLY A 38 -6.15 -20.41 19.28
C GLY A 38 -5.93 -20.95 17.86
N PHE A 39 -4.65 -21.13 17.51
CA PHE A 39 -4.23 -21.87 16.32
C PHE A 39 -3.89 -23.30 16.74
N ASP A 40 -4.44 -24.29 16.04
CA ASP A 40 -4.24 -25.72 16.30
C ASP A 40 -2.99 -26.22 15.57
N GLU A 41 -2.65 -25.60 14.43
CA GLU A 41 -1.48 -25.92 13.63
C GLU A 41 -0.30 -24.98 13.92
N PRO A 42 0.81 -25.47 14.50
CA PRO A 42 1.97 -24.63 14.85
C PRO A 42 2.56 -23.88 13.66
N ASN A 43 2.49 -24.47 12.45
CA ASN A 43 2.98 -23.84 11.23
C ASN A 43 2.16 -22.62 10.82
N VAL A 44 0.83 -22.66 11.03
CA VAL A 44 -0.07 -21.54 10.75
C VAL A 44 0.21 -20.39 11.73
N LEU A 45 0.37 -20.72 13.02
CA LEU A 45 0.74 -19.74 14.05
C LEU A 45 2.10 -19.11 13.73
N ALA A 46 3.10 -19.90 13.39
CA ALA A 46 4.44 -19.42 13.07
C ALA A 46 4.44 -18.47 11.86
N GLN A 47 3.69 -18.79 10.81
CA GLN A 47 3.56 -17.93 9.64
C GLN A 47 2.84 -16.62 9.97
N PHE A 48 1.78 -16.69 10.77
CA PHE A 48 1.06 -15.51 11.22
C PHE A 48 1.96 -14.59 12.05
N GLN A 49 2.67 -15.15 13.03
CA GLN A 49 3.64 -14.43 13.85
C GLN A 49 4.76 -13.84 13.01
N TYR A 50 5.27 -14.59 12.03
CA TYR A 50 6.24 -14.10 11.07
C TYR A 50 5.73 -12.80 10.44
N TYR A 51 4.58 -12.82 9.75
CA TYR A 51 4.03 -11.64 9.06
C TYR A 51 3.78 -10.44 9.98
N GLN A 52 3.30 -10.67 11.20
CA GLN A 52 3.16 -9.60 12.18
C GLN A 52 4.51 -9.00 12.59
N ILE A 53 5.51 -9.85 12.87
CA ILE A 53 6.84 -9.42 13.31
C ILE A 53 7.54 -8.64 12.18
N ILE A 54 7.62 -9.21 10.97
CA ILE A 54 8.26 -8.53 9.83
C ILE A 54 7.49 -7.26 9.45
N GLY A 55 6.15 -7.28 9.40
CA GLY A 55 5.34 -6.09 9.11
C GLY A 55 5.58 -4.97 10.13
N THR A 56 5.56 -5.31 11.43
CA THR A 56 5.88 -4.35 12.51
C THR A 56 7.31 -3.83 12.40
N GLY A 57 8.28 -4.71 12.14
CA GLY A 57 9.68 -4.35 11.95
C GLY A 57 9.88 -3.36 10.80
N PHE A 58 9.25 -3.60 9.65
CA PHE A 58 9.29 -2.69 8.50
C PHE A 58 8.63 -1.35 8.82
N LEU A 59 7.48 -1.34 9.50
CA LEU A 59 6.83 -0.09 9.93
C LEU A 59 7.72 0.72 10.88
N MET A 60 8.37 0.06 11.84
CA MET A 60 9.34 0.71 12.73
C MET A 60 10.50 1.32 11.94
N GLY A 61 11.02 0.60 10.94
CA GLY A 61 12.01 1.13 10.01
C GLY A 61 11.54 2.39 9.28
N VAL A 62 10.31 2.38 8.73
CA VAL A 62 9.70 3.56 8.09
C VAL A 62 9.61 4.73 9.07
N ILE A 63 9.18 4.49 10.32
CA ILE A 63 9.09 5.52 11.36
C ILE A 63 10.47 6.09 11.69
N ILE A 64 11.51 5.26 11.82
CA ILE A 64 12.88 5.71 12.08
C ILE A 64 13.37 6.62 10.95
N PHE A 65 13.22 6.22 9.69
CA PHE A 65 13.61 7.05 8.56
C PHE A 65 12.81 8.35 8.48
N PHE A 66 11.53 8.32 8.83
CA PHE A 66 10.70 9.52 8.93
C PHE A 66 11.20 10.48 10.03
N ILE A 67 11.57 9.97 11.20
CA ILE A 67 12.16 10.78 12.29
C ILE A 67 13.49 11.37 11.84
N ILE A 68 14.38 10.57 11.25
CA ILE A 68 15.67 11.04 10.70
C ILE A 68 15.42 12.17 9.70
N GLU A 69 14.45 12.01 8.81
CA GLU A 69 14.10 13.03 7.82
C GLU A 69 13.60 14.34 8.47
N LEU A 70 12.75 14.23 9.49
CA LEU A 70 12.17 15.38 10.19
C LEU A 70 13.19 16.20 10.98
N PHE A 71 14.22 15.57 11.53
CA PHE A 71 15.15 16.22 12.47
C PHE A 71 16.54 16.47 11.88
N ILE A 72 17.02 15.61 10.96
CA ILE A 72 18.40 15.67 10.45
C ILE A 72 18.44 16.31 9.06
N LEU A 73 17.48 15.98 8.18
CA LEU A 73 17.50 16.41 6.76
C LEU A 73 16.57 17.61 6.48
N LYS A 74 16.33 18.43 7.51
CA LYS A 74 15.36 19.53 7.48
C LYS A 74 15.66 20.52 6.33
N ASP A 75 14.61 20.98 5.67
CA ASP A 75 14.60 22.11 4.71
C ASP A 75 15.31 21.88 3.36
N ASP A 76 15.35 20.64 2.87
CA ASP A 76 15.84 20.33 1.51
C ASP A 76 14.81 20.70 0.43
N ASN A 77 14.70 22.01 0.15
CA ASN A 77 13.83 22.55 -0.90
C ASN A 77 14.16 22.00 -2.31
N LYS A 78 15.34 21.37 -2.49
CA LYS A 78 15.79 20.79 -3.76
C LYS A 78 15.22 19.39 -3.96
N PHE A 79 15.30 18.54 -2.95
CA PHE A 79 14.87 17.12 -3.05
C PHE A 79 13.52 16.82 -2.38
N GLY A 80 12.92 17.83 -1.73
CA GLY A 80 11.60 17.77 -1.12
C GLY A 80 11.55 16.88 0.11
N ASN A 81 10.34 16.81 0.69
CA ASN A 81 10.09 16.16 1.97
C ASN A 81 9.27 14.87 1.84
N SER A 82 8.88 14.46 0.63
CA SER A 82 8.10 13.22 0.48
C SER A 82 8.99 11.97 0.57
N LEU A 83 8.69 11.10 1.53
CA LEU A 83 9.24 9.74 1.59
C LEU A 83 8.30 8.72 0.93
N GLY A 84 7.25 9.17 0.23
CA GLY A 84 6.27 8.30 -0.42
C GLY A 84 5.29 7.61 0.54
N PHE A 85 5.41 7.79 1.86
CA PHE A 85 4.54 7.10 2.82
C PHE A 85 3.23 7.85 3.11
N SER A 86 3.31 9.11 3.57
CA SER A 86 2.16 9.89 4.07
C SER A 86 2.15 11.36 3.60
N SER A 87 2.93 11.67 2.56
CA SER A 87 3.27 13.02 2.08
C SER A 87 2.59 13.31 0.72
N LEU A 88 1.27 13.35 0.73
CA LEU A 88 0.43 13.44 -0.47
C LEU A 88 0.78 14.65 -1.36
N GLY A 89 1.20 14.38 -2.60
CA GLY A 89 1.56 15.37 -3.61
C GLY A 89 2.77 16.24 -3.26
N GLU A 90 3.51 15.95 -2.19
CA GLU A 90 4.76 16.62 -1.87
C GLU A 90 5.88 16.14 -2.81
N PHE A 91 6.75 17.05 -3.24
CA PHE A 91 7.83 16.74 -4.18
C PHE A 91 8.68 15.55 -3.67
N PRO A 92 9.03 14.58 -4.54
CA PRO A 92 8.92 14.59 -6.01
C PRO A 92 7.59 14.10 -6.60
N ALA A 93 6.56 13.87 -5.77
CA ALA A 93 5.23 13.50 -6.26
C ALA A 93 4.56 14.62 -7.07
N ILE A 94 3.52 14.26 -7.83
CA ILE A 94 2.78 15.20 -8.65
C ILE A 94 1.97 16.15 -7.74
N PRO A 95 2.13 17.48 -7.84
CA PRO A 95 1.44 18.44 -6.97
C PRO A 95 -0.09 18.43 -7.05
N LEU A 96 -0.66 17.80 -8.08
CA LEU A 96 -2.10 17.59 -8.24
C LEU A 96 -2.69 16.88 -7.00
N PHE A 97 -1.97 15.90 -6.45
CA PHE A 97 -2.46 15.10 -5.33
C PHE A 97 -2.60 15.89 -4.03
N LYS A 98 -1.92 17.05 -3.88
CA LYS A 98 -2.08 17.94 -2.72
C LYS A 98 -3.52 18.44 -2.51
N ARG A 99 -4.36 18.38 -3.54
CA ARG A 99 -5.77 18.80 -3.49
C ARG A 99 -6.66 17.82 -2.72
N PHE A 100 -6.23 16.57 -2.60
CA PHE A 100 -7.01 15.53 -1.95
C PHE A 100 -6.63 15.40 -0.48
N THR A 101 -7.51 14.78 0.32
CA THR A 101 -7.14 14.29 1.65
C THR A 101 -6.73 12.82 1.56
N ILE A 102 -6.04 12.31 2.59
CA ILE A 102 -5.69 10.87 2.66
C ILE A 102 -6.96 10.03 2.55
N LEU A 103 -8.00 10.35 3.32
CA LEU A 103 -9.28 9.63 3.26
C LEU A 103 -9.92 9.65 1.88
N GLN A 104 -9.87 10.79 1.18
CA GLN A 104 -10.41 10.91 -0.17
C GLN A 104 -9.63 10.03 -1.16
N ILE A 105 -8.30 9.99 -1.05
CA ILE A 105 -7.45 9.12 -1.89
C ILE A 105 -7.65 7.65 -1.55
N THR A 106 -7.81 7.30 -0.27
CA THR A 106 -8.14 5.94 0.17
C THR A 106 -9.45 5.48 -0.51
N LEU A 107 -10.52 6.27 -0.40
CA LEU A 107 -11.81 5.92 -1.00
C LEU A 107 -11.75 5.85 -2.52
N LEU A 108 -11.09 6.80 -3.18
CA LEU A 108 -10.86 6.74 -4.63
C LEU A 108 -10.08 5.49 -5.05
N SER A 109 -9.08 5.11 -4.27
CA SER A 109 -8.27 3.91 -4.55
C SER A 109 -9.11 2.64 -4.37
N ILE A 110 -9.97 2.57 -3.35
CA ILE A 110 -10.88 1.43 -3.16
C ILE A 110 -11.81 1.29 -4.36
N ILE A 111 -12.41 2.40 -4.80
CA ILE A 111 -13.31 2.42 -5.97
C ILE A 111 -12.55 2.01 -7.24
N PHE A 112 -11.44 2.68 -7.52
CA PHE A 112 -10.69 2.50 -8.76
C PHE A 112 -10.11 1.09 -8.87
N PHE A 113 -9.41 0.62 -7.84
CA PHE A 113 -8.84 -0.73 -7.84
C PHE A 113 -9.90 -1.83 -7.64
N GLY A 114 -11.05 -1.51 -7.03
CA GLY A 114 -12.20 -2.42 -6.99
C GLY A 114 -12.75 -2.66 -8.39
N ILE A 115 -13.00 -1.60 -9.16
CA ILE A 115 -13.45 -1.70 -10.56
C ILE A 115 -12.42 -2.42 -11.43
N LEU A 116 -11.14 -2.04 -11.34
CA LEU A 116 -10.08 -2.73 -12.08
C LEU A 116 -9.97 -4.21 -11.71
N GLY A 117 -10.14 -4.53 -10.42
CA GLY A 117 -10.17 -5.90 -9.95
C GLY A 117 -11.32 -6.70 -10.56
N ILE A 118 -12.53 -6.13 -10.63
CA ILE A 118 -13.70 -6.75 -11.28
C ILE A 118 -13.43 -6.99 -12.77
N LEU A 119 -12.81 -6.02 -13.46
CA LEU A 119 -12.43 -6.18 -14.86
C LEU A 119 -11.40 -7.29 -15.04
N ASN A 120 -10.38 -7.35 -14.18
CA ASN A 120 -9.38 -8.40 -14.22
C ASN A 120 -10.00 -9.78 -13.97
N PHE A 121 -10.91 -9.87 -13.01
CA PHE A 121 -11.66 -11.08 -12.66
C PHE A 121 -12.54 -11.61 -13.80
N THR A 122 -13.09 -10.72 -14.63
CA THR A 122 -13.97 -11.09 -15.74
C THR A 122 -13.24 -11.37 -17.06
N LEU A 123 -12.04 -10.80 -17.23
CA LEU A 123 -11.29 -10.87 -18.49
C LEU A 123 -10.14 -11.87 -18.47
N THR A 124 -9.67 -12.29 -17.28
CA THR A 124 -8.50 -13.16 -17.13
C THR A 124 -8.67 -14.14 -15.97
N ASP A 125 -7.94 -15.26 -16.03
CA ASP A 125 -7.74 -16.12 -14.86
C ASP A 125 -6.92 -15.34 -13.82
N GLN A 126 -7.61 -14.80 -12.82
CA GLN A 126 -6.99 -13.99 -11.77
C GLN A 126 -5.94 -14.81 -11.02
N LYS A 127 -4.76 -14.22 -10.79
CA LYS A 127 -3.66 -14.84 -10.03
C LYS A 127 -3.52 -14.18 -8.66
N THR A 128 -3.25 -14.99 -7.64
CA THR A 128 -2.81 -14.47 -6.33
C THR A 128 -1.39 -13.94 -6.44
N PHE A 129 -1.09 -12.92 -5.64
CA PHE A 129 0.27 -12.46 -5.36
C PHE A 129 0.53 -12.55 -3.85
N THR A 130 0.39 -13.75 -3.29
CA THR A 130 0.76 -14.02 -1.90
C THR A 130 2.07 -14.78 -1.87
N GLY A 131 3.02 -14.38 -1.03
CA GLY A 131 4.29 -15.08 -0.85
C GLY A 131 4.19 -16.51 -0.26
N VAL A 132 3.00 -16.99 0.14
CA VAL A 132 2.85 -18.30 0.80
C VAL A 132 1.91 -19.27 0.09
N GLY A 133 2.18 -20.56 0.32
CA GLY A 133 1.31 -21.69 0.01
C GLY A 133 -0.08 -21.57 0.64
N THR A 134 -1.05 -22.21 0.00
CA THR A 134 -2.39 -22.39 0.56
C THR A 134 -2.26 -23.21 1.84
N LEU A 135 -2.56 -22.62 3.00
CA LEU A 135 -2.56 -23.32 4.28
C LEU A 135 -3.72 -24.33 4.28
N SER A 136 -3.41 -25.58 3.97
CA SER A 136 -4.36 -26.68 4.09
C SER A 136 -4.61 -26.94 5.57
N GLN A 137 -5.89 -26.91 5.98
CA GLN A 137 -6.44 -27.58 7.17
C GLN A 137 -6.68 -26.81 8.49
N GLN A 138 -6.79 -25.48 8.53
CA GLN A 138 -7.36 -24.85 9.75
C GLN A 138 -8.30 -23.65 9.54
N PHE A 139 -8.54 -23.19 8.31
CA PHE A 139 -9.30 -21.97 8.07
C PHE A 139 -10.67 -22.25 7.44
N THR A 140 -11.70 -21.55 7.91
CA THR A 140 -12.93 -21.39 7.11
C THR A 140 -12.60 -20.51 5.89
N ALA A 141 -13.46 -20.51 4.87
CA ALA A 141 -13.30 -19.61 3.72
C ALA A 141 -13.11 -18.15 4.16
N THR A 142 -13.90 -17.69 5.12
CA THR A 142 -13.81 -16.33 5.69
C THR A 142 -12.47 -16.09 6.36
N ASP A 143 -11.97 -17.05 7.15
CA ASP A 143 -10.67 -16.91 7.83
C ASP A 143 -9.52 -16.86 6.83
N SER A 144 -9.57 -17.69 5.78
CA SER A 144 -8.58 -17.67 4.71
C SER A 144 -8.55 -16.31 4.03
N ILE A 145 -9.71 -15.74 3.68
CA ILE A 145 -9.81 -14.40 3.10
C ILE A 145 -9.24 -13.33 4.04
N LEU A 146 -9.59 -13.37 5.33
CA LEU A 146 -9.09 -12.40 6.30
C LEU A 146 -7.56 -12.45 6.42
N PHE A 147 -6.99 -13.65 6.44
CA PHE A 147 -5.54 -13.82 6.54
C PHE A 147 -4.80 -13.40 5.26
N SER A 148 -5.28 -13.85 4.10
CA SER A 148 -4.64 -13.64 2.79
C SER A 148 -4.84 -12.23 2.22
N SER A 149 -5.92 -11.55 2.60
CA SER A 149 -6.28 -10.23 2.08
C SER A 149 -5.88 -9.08 3.01
N PHE A 150 -5.70 -9.35 4.31
CA PHE A 150 -5.33 -8.30 5.27
C PHE A 150 -3.92 -8.50 5.84
N VAL A 151 -3.66 -9.62 6.55
CA VAL A 151 -2.39 -9.79 7.29
C VAL A 151 -1.19 -9.86 6.34
N ILE A 152 -1.25 -10.76 5.36
CA ILE A 152 -0.15 -10.95 4.39
C ILE A 152 0.08 -9.67 3.58
N PRO A 153 -0.93 -9.07 2.91
CA PRO A 153 -0.70 -7.92 2.05
C PRO A 153 -0.17 -6.74 2.83
N ILE A 154 -0.70 -6.46 4.04
CA ILE A 154 -0.19 -5.36 4.87
C ILE A 154 1.30 -5.53 5.17
N ALA A 155 1.74 -6.71 5.59
CA ALA A 155 3.13 -6.94 5.94
C ALA A 155 4.06 -6.83 4.72
N GLU A 156 3.68 -7.42 3.58
CA GLU A 156 4.47 -7.33 2.35
C GLU A 156 4.51 -5.89 1.81
N ASN A 157 3.37 -5.18 1.87
CA ASN A 157 3.28 -3.77 1.53
C ASN A 157 4.15 -2.90 2.46
N LEU A 158 4.18 -3.17 3.77
CA LEU A 158 5.08 -2.47 4.69
C LEU A 158 6.55 -2.72 4.34
N GLY A 159 6.90 -3.93 3.88
CA GLY A 159 8.21 -4.23 3.29
C GLY A 159 8.54 -3.35 2.10
N ALA A 160 7.62 -3.23 1.12
CA ALA A 160 7.80 -2.31 0.02
C ALA A 160 7.87 -0.84 0.45
N ALA A 161 7.03 -0.41 1.40
CA ALA A 161 7.08 0.95 1.93
C ALA A 161 8.45 1.27 2.55
N PHE A 162 9.01 0.32 3.30
CA PHE A 162 10.36 0.42 3.84
C PHE A 162 11.41 0.54 2.72
N VAL A 163 11.36 -0.32 1.71
CA VAL A 163 12.28 -0.28 0.55
C VAL A 163 12.17 1.04 -0.20
N ILE A 164 10.96 1.56 -0.42
CA ILE A 164 10.70 2.85 -1.06
C ILE A 164 11.34 3.99 -0.25
N VAL A 165 11.13 4.00 1.07
CA VAL A 165 11.67 5.03 1.98
C VAL A 165 13.20 4.99 2.01
N VAL A 166 13.80 3.81 2.10
CA VAL A 166 15.26 3.62 2.03
C VAL A 166 15.79 4.12 0.69
N THR A 167 15.12 3.79 -0.41
CA THR A 167 15.52 4.24 -1.75
C THR A 167 15.45 5.76 -1.87
N PHE A 168 14.39 6.40 -1.36
CA PHE A 168 14.32 7.87 -1.28
C PHE A 168 15.48 8.45 -0.47
N PHE A 169 15.80 7.84 0.67
CA PHE A 169 16.89 8.29 1.52
C PHE A 169 18.25 8.23 0.81
N ILE A 170 18.54 7.10 0.15
CA ILE A 170 19.75 6.91 -0.65
C ILE A 170 19.78 7.90 -1.81
N LEU A 171 18.69 8.08 -2.56
CA LEU A 171 18.64 9.02 -3.68
C LEU A 171 18.86 10.46 -3.23
N ARG A 172 18.35 10.86 -2.06
CA ARG A 172 18.63 12.19 -1.50
C ARG A 172 20.09 12.33 -1.09
N TYR A 173 20.68 11.29 -0.48
CA TYR A 173 22.10 11.28 -0.15
C TYR A 173 22.96 11.42 -1.42
N LEU A 174 22.70 10.62 -2.45
CA LEU A 174 23.40 10.71 -3.74
C LEU A 174 23.15 12.07 -4.41
N GLY A 175 21.91 12.57 -4.37
CA GLY A 175 21.56 13.87 -4.91
C GLY A 175 22.33 15.02 -4.28
N ARG A 176 22.59 14.97 -2.96
CA ARG A 176 23.46 15.94 -2.29
C ARG A 176 24.93 15.74 -2.63
N LYS A 177 25.40 14.50 -2.61
CA LYS A 177 26.81 14.15 -2.86
C LYS A 177 27.27 14.51 -4.27
N TYR A 178 26.38 14.36 -5.25
CA TYR A 178 26.66 14.58 -6.68
C TYR A 178 25.89 15.77 -7.27
N ASP A 179 25.34 16.64 -6.41
CA ASP A 179 24.61 17.87 -6.76
C ASP A 179 23.51 17.72 -7.84
N PHE A 180 22.70 16.67 -7.77
CA PHE A 180 21.63 16.43 -8.75
C PHE A 180 20.67 17.62 -8.85
N GLY A 181 20.28 18.01 -10.07
CA GLY A 181 19.18 18.94 -10.29
C GLY A 181 17.82 18.38 -9.84
N LYS A 182 16.82 19.24 -9.64
CA LYS A 182 15.46 18.80 -9.27
C LYS A 182 14.88 17.78 -10.26
N GLY A 183 15.03 18.08 -11.56
CA GLY A 183 14.57 17.19 -12.63
C GLY A 183 15.27 15.83 -12.61
N THR A 184 16.60 15.82 -12.45
CA THR A 184 17.39 14.58 -12.33
C THR A 184 16.93 13.73 -11.15
N PHE A 185 16.73 14.34 -9.98
CA PHE A 185 16.24 13.64 -8.80
C PHE A 185 14.83 13.06 -9.03
N SER A 186 13.91 13.83 -9.60
CA SER A 186 12.56 13.36 -9.93
C SER A 186 12.58 12.20 -10.93
N SER A 187 13.39 12.28 -11.98
CA SER A 187 13.52 11.20 -12.96
C SER A 187 14.07 9.93 -12.33
N PHE A 188 15.09 10.03 -11.47
CA PHE A 188 15.59 8.88 -10.74
C PHE A 188 14.56 8.31 -9.76
N ALA A 189 13.83 9.15 -9.03
CA ALA A 189 12.76 8.67 -8.16
C ALA A 189 11.66 7.95 -8.94
N LEU A 190 11.23 8.48 -10.10
CA LEU A 190 10.18 7.90 -10.93
C LEU A 190 10.60 6.61 -11.66
N ILE A 191 11.90 6.35 -11.81
CA ILE A 191 12.42 5.15 -12.50
C ILE A 191 12.91 4.12 -11.49
N LEU A 192 13.80 4.50 -10.58
CA LEU A 192 14.49 3.56 -9.70
C LEU A 192 13.58 3.02 -8.61
N ILE A 193 12.71 3.83 -8.01
CA ILE A 193 11.81 3.36 -6.95
C ILE A 193 10.84 2.30 -7.49
N PRO A 194 10.16 2.49 -8.64
CA PRO A 194 9.32 1.43 -9.23
C PRO A 194 10.10 0.15 -9.55
N ILE A 195 11.29 0.26 -10.13
CA ILE A 195 12.11 -0.91 -10.46
C ILE A 195 12.53 -1.66 -9.20
N ILE A 196 13.07 -0.96 -8.19
CA ILE A 196 13.50 -1.56 -6.93
C ILE A 196 12.30 -2.17 -6.18
N THR A 197 11.12 -1.55 -6.23
CA THR A 197 9.90 -2.13 -5.65
C THR A 197 9.50 -3.40 -6.39
N GLY A 198 9.60 -3.43 -7.73
CA GLY A 198 9.39 -4.63 -8.54
C GLY A 198 10.35 -5.75 -8.20
N LEU A 199 11.64 -5.43 -8.05
CA LEU A 199 12.69 -6.39 -7.65
C LEU A 199 12.47 -6.92 -6.23
N PHE A 200 12.00 -6.08 -5.30
CA PHE A 200 11.59 -6.52 -3.97
C PHE A 200 10.43 -7.53 -4.07
N GLY A 201 9.38 -7.20 -4.83
CA GLY A 201 8.25 -8.10 -5.05
C GLY A 201 8.67 -9.43 -5.64
N LEU A 202 9.53 -9.40 -6.67
CA LEU A 202 10.11 -10.59 -7.29
C LEU A 202 10.88 -11.42 -6.25
N ALA A 203 11.84 -10.81 -5.55
CA ALA A 203 12.66 -11.50 -4.56
C ALA A 203 11.83 -12.16 -3.45
N TRP A 204 10.78 -11.47 -2.98
CA TRP A 204 9.85 -11.97 -1.98
C TRP A 204 9.07 -13.19 -2.46
N HIS A 205 8.69 -13.20 -3.74
CA HIS A 205 7.84 -14.26 -4.31
C HIS A 205 8.61 -15.37 -5.04
N LEU A 206 9.94 -15.26 -5.19
CA LEU A 206 10.79 -16.27 -5.84
C LEU A 206 10.58 -17.67 -5.24
N TRP A 207 10.40 -17.76 -3.93
CA TRP A 207 10.21 -19.04 -3.24
C TRP A 207 8.86 -19.67 -3.60
N ARG A 208 7.83 -18.85 -3.84
CA ARG A 208 6.46 -19.31 -4.09
C ARG A 208 6.19 -19.66 -5.54
N TYR A 209 6.66 -18.84 -6.47
CA TYR A 209 6.47 -19.05 -7.92
C TYR A 209 7.73 -19.63 -8.57
N SER A 210 8.57 -20.33 -7.80
CA SER A 210 9.70 -21.05 -8.37
C SER A 210 9.18 -22.05 -9.41
N GLY A 211 9.63 -21.90 -10.66
CA GLY A 211 9.18 -22.70 -11.80
C GLY A 211 8.09 -22.10 -12.68
N SER A 212 7.56 -20.90 -12.38
CA SER A 212 6.62 -20.18 -13.24
C SER A 212 7.12 -18.78 -13.58
N GLU A 213 7.86 -18.66 -14.70
CA GLU A 213 8.42 -17.38 -15.17
C GLU A 213 7.33 -16.32 -15.41
N LEU A 214 6.18 -16.75 -15.95
CA LEU A 214 5.07 -15.84 -16.22
C LEU A 214 4.49 -15.23 -14.93
N ASP A 215 4.40 -16.02 -13.85
CA ASP A 215 3.92 -15.51 -12.56
C ASP A 215 4.92 -14.52 -11.96
N LEU A 216 6.21 -14.82 -12.03
CA LEU A 216 7.28 -13.95 -11.56
C LEU A 216 7.33 -12.62 -12.34
N ILE A 217 7.13 -12.64 -13.65
CA ILE A 217 7.01 -11.43 -14.47
C ILE A 217 5.78 -10.60 -14.05
N THR A 218 4.65 -11.28 -13.82
CA THR A 218 3.41 -10.61 -13.40
C THR A 218 3.57 -9.94 -12.04
N VAL A 219 4.20 -10.63 -11.07
CA VAL A 219 4.58 -10.06 -9.77
C VAL A 219 5.47 -8.84 -9.98
N PHE A 220 6.55 -8.95 -10.75
CA PHE A 220 7.45 -7.81 -10.98
C PHE A 220 6.69 -6.58 -11.50
N ILE A 221 5.84 -6.75 -12.52
CA ILE A 221 5.03 -5.67 -13.09
C ILE A 221 4.07 -5.08 -12.04
N PHE A 222 3.37 -5.94 -11.29
CA PHE A 222 2.42 -5.51 -10.26
C PHE A 222 3.10 -4.64 -9.20
N TRP A 223 4.23 -5.08 -8.67
CA TRP A 223 4.98 -4.35 -7.64
C TRP A 223 5.65 -3.10 -8.20
N THR A 224 6.09 -3.10 -9.46
CA THR A 224 6.59 -1.90 -10.15
C THR A 224 5.51 -0.84 -10.31
N ILE A 225 4.29 -1.22 -10.73
CA ILE A 225 3.14 -0.32 -10.81
C ILE A 225 2.82 0.27 -9.43
N GLY A 226 2.86 -0.56 -8.38
CA GLY A 226 2.67 -0.12 -6.99
C GLY A 226 3.69 0.93 -6.54
N GLY A 227 4.97 0.69 -6.80
CA GLY A 227 6.04 1.66 -6.53
C GLY A 227 5.84 2.96 -7.31
N PHE A 228 5.45 2.88 -8.58
CA PHE A 228 5.18 4.04 -9.42
C PHE A 228 4.03 4.89 -8.89
N ILE A 229 2.89 4.28 -8.56
CA ILE A 229 1.74 4.96 -7.97
C ILE A 229 2.15 5.65 -6.67
N THR A 230 2.96 4.99 -5.84
CA THR A 230 3.43 5.56 -4.56
C THR A 230 4.26 6.82 -4.78
N VAL A 231 5.20 6.81 -5.73
CA VAL A 231 6.01 7.99 -6.05
C VAL A 231 5.16 9.11 -6.65
N VAL A 232 4.29 8.78 -7.60
CA VAL A 232 3.44 9.76 -8.30
C VAL A 232 2.47 10.45 -7.35
N THR A 233 1.89 9.71 -6.40
CA THR A 233 0.92 10.23 -5.44
C THR A 233 1.58 10.83 -4.20
N GLY A 234 2.78 10.36 -3.83
CA GLY A 234 3.48 10.73 -2.60
C GLY A 234 2.91 10.06 -1.34
N VAL A 235 2.00 9.10 -1.50
CA VAL A 235 1.37 8.36 -0.40
C VAL A 235 1.32 6.87 -0.74
N PHE A 236 1.49 6.04 0.27
CA PHE A 236 1.58 4.59 0.10
C PHE A 236 0.22 3.89 -0.05
N THR A 237 -0.83 4.54 0.46
CA THR A 237 -2.18 3.97 0.58
C THR A 237 -2.76 3.39 -0.73
N PRO A 238 -2.64 4.05 -1.90
CA PRO A 238 -3.16 3.48 -3.15
C PRO A 238 -2.52 2.14 -3.53
N PHE A 239 -1.20 1.99 -3.34
CA PHE A 239 -0.53 0.72 -3.61
C PHE A 239 -1.02 -0.38 -2.66
N TRP A 240 -1.11 -0.08 -1.36
CA TRP A 240 -1.65 -1.02 -0.40
C TRP A 240 -3.06 -1.49 -0.76
N ILE A 241 -3.95 -0.57 -1.17
CA ILE A 241 -5.32 -0.90 -1.58
C ILE A 241 -5.35 -1.72 -2.87
N MET A 242 -4.48 -1.41 -3.83
CA MET A 242 -4.34 -2.21 -5.06
C MET A 242 -4.00 -3.67 -4.72
N HIS A 243 -3.07 -3.89 -3.80
CA HIS A 243 -2.65 -5.23 -3.38
C HIS A 243 -3.73 -5.96 -2.58
N LEU A 244 -4.38 -5.27 -1.64
CA LEU A 244 -5.49 -5.84 -0.88
C LEU A 244 -6.63 -6.27 -1.81
N ASN A 245 -7.03 -5.43 -2.76
CA ASN A 245 -8.11 -5.75 -3.70
C ASN A 245 -7.76 -6.92 -4.62
N ASN A 246 -6.50 -7.02 -5.07
CA ASN A 246 -6.06 -8.16 -5.88
C ASN A 246 -6.24 -9.49 -5.13
N ASN A 247 -5.79 -9.56 -3.89
CA ASN A 247 -5.84 -10.79 -3.11
C ASN A 247 -7.26 -11.10 -2.65
N LEU A 248 -8.03 -10.08 -2.25
CA LEU A 248 -9.44 -10.24 -1.88
C LEU A 248 -10.26 -10.87 -3.00
N LEU A 249 -10.17 -10.34 -4.22
CA LEU A 249 -10.96 -10.87 -5.33
C LEU A 249 -10.50 -12.27 -5.77
N PHE A 250 -9.20 -12.55 -5.71
CA PHE A 250 -8.68 -13.89 -5.98
C PHE A 250 -9.19 -14.93 -4.96
N ASP A 251 -9.19 -14.60 -3.67
CA ASP A 251 -9.66 -15.56 -2.68
C ASP A 251 -11.18 -15.68 -2.66
N LEU A 252 -11.91 -14.58 -2.92
CA LEU A 252 -13.35 -14.66 -3.12
C LEU A 252 -13.71 -15.62 -4.24
N SER A 253 -13.00 -15.60 -5.38
CA SER A 253 -13.25 -16.53 -6.49
C SER A 253 -12.89 -17.99 -6.20
N ARG A 254 -12.04 -18.24 -5.22
CA ARG A 254 -11.71 -19.60 -4.78
C ARG A 254 -12.77 -20.22 -3.89
N PHE A 255 -13.48 -19.40 -3.11
CA PHE A 255 -14.39 -19.87 -2.08
C PHE A 255 -15.87 -19.69 -2.44
N PHE A 256 -16.20 -18.80 -3.37
CA PHE A 256 -17.56 -18.48 -3.77
C PHE A 256 -17.75 -18.61 -5.28
N SER A 257 -19.00 -18.71 -5.74
CA SER A 257 -19.29 -18.74 -7.17
C SER A 257 -18.92 -17.41 -7.82
N ASN A 258 -18.43 -17.48 -9.06
CA ASN A 258 -18.01 -16.29 -9.79
C ASN A 258 -19.12 -15.25 -9.92
N GLU A 259 -20.38 -15.69 -10.10
CA GLU A 259 -21.54 -14.81 -10.19
C GLU A 259 -21.81 -14.06 -8.87
N THR A 260 -21.76 -14.76 -7.73
CA THR A 260 -21.97 -14.12 -6.42
C THR A 260 -20.86 -13.12 -6.11
N VAL A 261 -19.61 -13.46 -6.39
CA VAL A 261 -18.46 -12.54 -6.20
C VAL A 261 -18.61 -11.31 -7.08
N LEU A 262 -18.93 -11.50 -8.36
CA LEU A 262 -19.11 -10.41 -9.32
C LEU A 262 -20.22 -9.46 -8.88
N ILE A 263 -21.42 -9.98 -8.60
CA ILE A 263 -22.58 -9.18 -8.19
C ILE A 263 -22.26 -8.40 -6.91
N THR A 264 -21.67 -9.06 -5.92
CA THR A 264 -21.32 -8.44 -4.64
C THR A 264 -20.29 -7.32 -4.83
N ALA A 265 -19.22 -7.58 -5.60
CA ALA A 265 -18.19 -6.59 -5.87
C ALA A 265 -18.75 -5.37 -6.64
N VAL A 266 -19.65 -5.59 -7.61
CA VAL A 266 -20.32 -4.51 -8.34
C VAL A 266 -21.21 -3.68 -7.42
N VAL A 267 -22.05 -4.31 -6.60
CA VAL A 267 -22.94 -3.61 -5.65
C VAL A 267 -22.15 -2.78 -4.65
N ILE A 268 -21.10 -3.36 -4.05
CA ILE A 268 -20.21 -2.64 -3.13
C ILE A 268 -19.54 -1.46 -3.85
N SER A 269 -19.04 -1.66 -5.07
CA SER A 269 -18.40 -0.59 -5.85
C SER A 269 -19.37 0.57 -6.12
N VAL A 270 -20.63 0.27 -6.48
CA VAL A 270 -21.67 1.29 -6.69
C VAL A 270 -21.97 2.05 -5.40
N ILE A 271 -22.14 1.35 -4.28
CA ILE A 271 -22.34 1.98 -2.96
C ILE A 271 -21.18 2.91 -2.63
N MET A 272 -19.94 2.46 -2.83
CA MET A 272 -18.74 3.26 -2.56
C MET A 272 -18.68 4.51 -3.45
N VAL A 273 -19.04 4.41 -4.73
CA VAL A 273 -19.15 5.57 -5.64
C VAL A 273 -20.20 6.55 -5.14
N VAL A 274 -21.39 6.08 -4.77
CA VAL A 274 -22.47 6.94 -4.25
C VAL A 274 -22.04 7.65 -2.98
N VAL A 275 -21.46 6.92 -2.03
CA VAL A 275 -20.92 7.48 -0.77
C VAL A 275 -19.85 8.52 -1.08
N TYR A 276 -18.94 8.24 -2.00
CA TYR A 276 -17.90 9.19 -2.40
C TYR A 276 -18.48 10.47 -2.98
N VAL A 277 -19.42 10.36 -3.92
CA VAL A 277 -20.07 11.52 -4.55
C VAL A 277 -20.81 12.35 -3.53
N PHE A 278 -21.50 11.71 -2.58
CA PHE A 278 -22.23 12.39 -1.51
C PHE A 278 -21.28 13.12 -0.54
N VAL A 279 -20.28 12.43 0.01
CA VAL A 279 -19.33 12.98 1.02
C VAL A 279 -18.43 14.08 0.44
N TYR A 280 -18.09 13.99 -0.84
CA TYR A 280 -17.21 14.92 -1.54
C TYR A 280 -17.92 15.77 -2.59
N SER A 281 -19.24 15.93 -2.48
CA SER A 281 -20.01 16.83 -3.35
C SER A 281 -19.39 18.24 -3.35
N GLY A 282 -19.17 18.79 -4.55
CA GLY A 282 -18.47 20.07 -4.76
C GLY A 282 -16.93 20.03 -4.64
N ARG A 283 -16.33 18.88 -4.31
CA ARG A 283 -14.86 18.69 -4.18
C ARG A 283 -14.39 17.30 -4.62
N LEU A 284 -15.06 16.72 -5.62
CA LEU A 284 -14.77 15.38 -6.14
C LEU A 284 -13.32 15.23 -6.63
N LEU A 285 -12.72 16.29 -7.15
CA LEU A 285 -11.32 16.31 -7.61
C LEU A 285 -10.38 17.01 -6.61
N GLY A 286 -10.72 16.90 -5.32
CA GLY A 286 -10.06 17.59 -4.23
C GLY A 286 -10.55 19.03 -4.03
N GLY A 287 -10.11 19.65 -2.93
CA GLY A 287 -10.42 21.05 -2.63
C GLY A 287 -9.55 22.03 -3.42
N LYS A 288 -10.00 23.29 -3.55
CA LYS A 288 -9.14 24.38 -4.03
C LYS A 288 -7.89 24.44 -3.13
N LYS A 289 -6.70 24.54 -3.75
CA LYS A 289 -5.47 24.82 -3.01
C LYS A 289 -5.71 26.12 -2.24
N VAL A 290 -5.61 26.08 -0.92
CA VAL A 290 -5.35 27.29 -0.16
C VAL A 290 -3.90 27.62 -0.51
N GLU A 291 -3.72 28.52 -1.48
CA GLU A 291 -2.42 29.09 -1.79
C GLU A 291 -2.00 29.91 -0.58
N ASN A 292 -1.28 29.26 0.33
CA ASN A 292 -0.48 29.99 1.30
C ASN A 292 0.69 30.57 0.52
N VAL A 293 0.57 31.85 0.16
CA VAL A 293 1.69 32.73 -0.18
C VAL A 293 2.69 32.71 0.97
#